data_AF-A0A965QNQ8-F1
#
_entry.id   AF-A0A965QNQ8-F1
#
_cell.length_a   1.000
_cell.length_b   1.000
_cell.length_c   1.000
_cell.angle_alpha   90.00
_cell.angle_beta   90.00
_cell.angle_gamma   90.00
#
_symmetry.space_group_name_H-M   'P 1'
#
loop_
_entity.id
_entity.type
_entity.pdbx_description
1 polymer ?
#
loop_
_entity_poly.entity_id
_entity_poly.type
_entity_poly.pdbx_seq_one_letter_code
_entity_poly.pdbx_strand_id
1 'polypeptide(L)'
;LEDILFIKQHSDHVLDNVDPGPYTAKGLFYAIEAAIKIKFSANLNGKNISIQGAGSVGMKLAEHLSNSGAHVFISDTDQSKLINIQNPNITPVADAFSTPCDLFAPCAVGAIFTESSIKNLNCKIIAGGANNQLLDPSIAQKLHQMGIIFIPDILINSGGVIGLTKDLLGRDDIETEQALKDIASRVIDLMKYSEEKSIPILEAMSKFQL
;
A
#
# COMPACT_ATOMS: atom_id res chain seq x y z
N LEU A 1 -12.02 15.22 11.17
CA LEU A 1 -11.50 15.57 12.51
C LEU A 1 -12.64 16.04 13.43
N GLU A 2 -13.57 16.86 12.94
CA GLU A 2 -14.73 17.34 13.72
C GLU A 2 -15.52 16.23 14.42
N ASP A 3 -15.88 15.15 13.70
CA ASP A 3 -16.61 14.02 14.29
C ASP A 3 -15.83 13.33 15.41
N ILE A 4 -14.52 13.15 15.23
CA ILE A 4 -13.65 12.51 16.22
C ILE A 4 -13.56 13.40 17.48
N LEU A 5 -13.39 14.70 17.29
CA LEU A 5 -13.37 15.67 18.40
C LEU A 5 -14.71 15.75 19.13
N PHE A 6 -15.82 15.61 18.41
CA PHE A 6 -17.15 15.53 19.02
C PHE A 6 -17.28 14.28 19.92
N ILE A 7 -16.90 13.10 19.43
CA ILE A 7 -16.97 11.86 20.24
C ILE A 7 -16.04 11.94 21.46
N LYS A 8 -14.88 12.58 21.33
CA LYS A 8 -13.93 12.79 22.45
C LYS A 8 -14.52 13.61 23.60
N GLN A 9 -15.55 14.43 23.35
CA GLN A 9 -16.29 15.11 24.42
C GLN A 9 -17.15 14.15 25.26
N HIS A 10 -17.39 12.94 24.77
CA HIS A 10 -18.27 11.93 25.37
C HIS A 10 -17.57 10.63 25.75
N SER A 11 -16.29 10.43 25.38
CA SER A 11 -15.53 9.22 25.68
C SER A 11 -14.02 9.47 25.62
N ASP A 12 -13.28 8.90 26.57
CA ASP A 12 -11.82 8.87 26.56
C ASP A 12 -11.26 7.79 25.60
N HIS A 13 -12.13 6.93 25.05
CA HIS A 13 -11.74 5.84 24.15
C HIS A 13 -11.76 6.27 22.68
N VAL A 14 -11.08 7.38 22.39
CA VAL A 14 -10.98 7.97 21.04
C VAL A 14 -9.52 8.24 20.72
N LEU A 15 -9.06 7.75 19.57
CA LEU A 15 -7.73 8.06 19.03
C LEU A 15 -7.87 9.23 18.04
N ASP A 16 -7.29 10.38 18.38
CA ASP A 16 -7.33 11.63 17.60
C ASP A 16 -5.96 12.33 17.52
N ASN A 17 -4.92 11.63 17.96
CA ASN A 17 -3.59 12.17 18.20
C ASN A 17 -2.79 12.46 16.91
N VAL A 18 -3.08 11.75 15.81
CA VAL A 18 -2.35 11.88 14.55
C VAL A 18 -3.23 11.64 13.33
N ASP A 19 -2.84 12.21 12.18
CA ASP A 19 -3.34 11.75 10.88
C ASP A 19 -2.73 10.37 10.56
N PRO A 20 -3.52 9.30 10.39
CA PRO A 20 -3.01 7.97 10.07
C PRO A 20 -2.42 7.88 8.66
N GLY A 21 -2.81 8.76 7.73
CA GLY A 21 -2.46 8.70 6.32
C GLY A 21 -0.94 8.63 6.06
N PRO A 22 -0.14 9.56 6.62
CA PRO A 22 1.31 9.53 6.50
C PRO A 22 1.97 8.25 7.03
N TYR A 23 1.49 7.69 8.15
CA TYR A 23 2.02 6.45 8.71
C TYR A 23 1.71 5.25 7.81
N THR A 24 0.49 5.16 7.26
CA THR A 24 0.13 4.15 6.27
C THR A 24 1.01 4.26 5.02
N ALA A 25 1.18 5.47 4.48
CA ALA A 25 2.01 5.70 3.30
C ALA A 25 3.48 5.31 3.52
N LYS A 26 4.01 5.58 4.71
CA LYS A 26 5.38 5.24 5.09
C LYS A 26 5.58 3.73 5.24
N GLY A 27 4.63 3.03 5.87
CA GLY A 27 4.62 1.56 5.95
C GLY A 27 4.54 0.90 4.56
N LEU A 28 3.63 1.39 3.71
CA LEU A 28 3.52 0.98 2.30
C LEU A 28 4.85 1.19 1.56
N PHE A 29 5.48 2.35 1.71
CA PHE A 29 6.76 2.65 1.07
C PHE A 29 7.83 1.61 1.41
N TYR A 30 8.01 1.27 2.69
CA TYR A 30 9.00 0.26 3.10
C TYR A 30 8.68 -1.12 2.54
N ALA A 31 7.41 -1.53 2.59
CA ALA A 31 6.99 -2.81 2.04
C ALA A 31 7.19 -2.89 0.52
N ILE A 32 6.87 -1.81 -0.20
CA ILE A 32 7.05 -1.71 -1.65
C ILE A 32 8.53 -1.75 -2.03
N GLU A 33 9.38 -1.01 -1.34
CA GLU A 33 10.84 -1.04 -1.56
C GLU A 33 11.38 -2.47 -1.41
N ALA A 34 10.98 -3.16 -0.34
CA ALA A 34 11.36 -4.54 -0.10
C ALA A 34 10.84 -5.50 -1.18
N ALA A 35 9.59 -5.36 -1.60
CA ALA A 35 8.97 -6.20 -2.63
C ALA A 35 9.65 -6.02 -3.99
N ILE A 36 9.96 -4.77 -4.37
CA ILE A 36 10.70 -4.45 -5.60
C ILE A 36 12.09 -5.10 -5.55
N LYS A 37 12.79 -5.00 -4.41
CA LYS A 37 14.10 -5.61 -4.23
C LYS A 37 14.08 -7.12 -4.40
N ILE A 38 13.11 -7.81 -3.81
CA ILE A 38 12.98 -9.26 -3.95
C ILE A 38 12.65 -9.64 -5.39
N LYS A 39 11.61 -9.03 -5.97
CA LYS A 39 11.11 -9.45 -7.29
C LYS A 39 12.08 -9.14 -8.43
N PHE A 40 12.75 -7.98 -8.37
CA PHE A 40 13.56 -7.47 -9.48
C PHE A 40 15.06 -7.49 -9.22
N SER A 41 15.51 -7.86 -8.01
CA SER A 41 16.92 -7.73 -7.60
C SER A 41 17.47 -6.31 -7.86
N ALA A 42 16.61 -5.29 -7.69
CA ALA A 42 16.88 -3.89 -7.99
C ALA A 42 16.26 -2.97 -6.93
N ASN A 43 16.64 -1.69 -6.93
CA ASN A 43 15.99 -0.68 -6.10
C ASN A 43 14.83 -0.01 -6.86
N LEU A 44 14.23 1.03 -6.25
CA LEU A 44 13.12 1.80 -6.82
C LEU A 44 13.52 2.70 -8.00
N ASN A 45 14.82 2.97 -8.20
CA ASN A 45 15.27 3.92 -9.20
C ASN A 45 14.91 3.45 -10.62
N GLY A 46 14.17 4.27 -11.35
CA GLY A 46 13.68 3.98 -12.71
C GLY A 46 12.52 2.97 -12.76
N LYS A 47 11.99 2.51 -11.62
CA LYS A 47 10.82 1.62 -11.60
C LYS A 47 9.55 2.40 -11.86
N ASN A 48 8.66 1.80 -12.64
CA ASN A 48 7.35 2.38 -12.94
C ASN A 48 6.34 1.91 -11.89
N ILE A 49 5.77 2.84 -11.14
CA ILE A 49 4.78 2.56 -10.10
C ILE A 49 3.49 3.28 -10.45
N SER A 50 2.37 2.57 -10.52
CA SER A 50 1.07 3.17 -10.81
C SER A 50 0.18 3.20 -9.56
N ILE A 51 -0.35 4.36 -9.19
CA ILE A 51 -1.12 4.58 -7.96
C ILE A 51 -2.54 5.02 -8.33
N GLN A 52 -3.54 4.27 -7.86
CA GLN A 52 -4.94 4.65 -7.99
C GLN A 52 -5.41 5.31 -6.69
N GLY A 53 -5.66 6.62 -6.74
CA GLY A 53 -6.08 7.45 -5.62
C GLY A 53 -4.97 8.40 -5.15
N ALA A 54 -5.29 9.69 -5.13
CA ALA A 54 -4.42 10.77 -4.68
C ALA A 54 -4.92 11.41 -3.36
N GLY A 55 -5.55 10.60 -2.50
CA GLY A 55 -5.88 10.99 -1.13
C GLY A 55 -4.65 11.11 -0.22
N SER A 56 -4.87 11.22 1.09
CA SER A 56 -3.80 11.40 2.09
C SER A 56 -2.70 10.33 2.00
N VAL A 57 -3.09 9.06 1.85
CA VAL A 57 -2.14 7.94 1.70
C VAL A 57 -1.48 7.95 0.32
N GLY A 58 -2.28 8.00 -0.74
CA GLY A 58 -1.80 7.82 -2.11
C GLY A 58 -0.83 8.91 -2.56
N MET A 59 -1.13 10.18 -2.25
CA MET A 59 -0.22 11.29 -2.58
C MET A 59 1.10 11.19 -1.79
N LYS A 60 1.03 10.88 -0.49
CA LYS A 60 2.23 10.75 0.33
C LYS A 60 3.09 9.56 -0.10
N LEU A 61 2.46 8.47 -0.52
CA LEU A 61 3.16 7.33 -1.10
C LEU A 61 3.85 7.72 -2.42
N ALA A 62 3.16 8.46 -3.29
CA ALA A 62 3.73 8.97 -4.53
C ALA A 62 4.99 9.82 -4.28
N GLU A 63 4.97 10.69 -3.28
CA GLU A 63 6.12 11.48 -2.87
C GLU A 63 7.29 10.60 -2.39
N HIS A 64 7.04 9.63 -1.51
CA HIS A 64 8.11 8.74 -1.03
C HIS A 64 8.77 7.93 -2.15
N LEU A 65 7.97 7.38 -3.07
CA LEU A 65 8.45 6.57 -4.19
C LEU A 65 9.22 7.42 -5.21
N SER A 66 8.67 8.57 -5.59
CA SER A 66 9.31 9.49 -6.55
C SER A 66 10.61 10.08 -6.02
N ASN A 67 10.69 10.41 -4.73
CA ASN A 67 11.92 10.85 -4.07
C ASN A 67 12.99 9.74 -3.99
N SER A 68 12.57 8.47 -4.12
CA SER A 68 13.46 7.30 -4.19
C SER A 68 13.82 6.91 -5.64
N GLY A 69 13.47 7.77 -6.61
CA GLY A 69 13.83 7.62 -8.03
C GLY A 69 12.83 6.83 -8.87
N ALA A 70 11.68 6.44 -8.34
CA ALA A 70 10.64 5.79 -9.14
C ALA A 70 9.91 6.78 -10.06
N HIS A 71 9.47 6.31 -11.21
CA HIS A 71 8.50 7.00 -12.06
C HIS A 71 7.10 6.63 -11.59
N VAL A 72 6.36 7.60 -11.06
CA VAL A 72 5.05 7.38 -10.47
C VAL A 72 3.97 7.87 -11.42
N PHE A 73 3.08 6.98 -11.84
CA PHE A 73 1.81 7.33 -12.47
C PHE A 73 0.74 7.42 -11.40
N ILE A 74 -0.08 8.46 -11.40
CA ILE A 74 -1.14 8.62 -10.39
C ILE A 74 -2.45 9.07 -11.02
N SER A 75 -3.57 8.48 -10.60
CA SER A 75 -4.91 8.95 -10.98
C SER A 75 -5.78 9.19 -9.75
N ASP A 76 -6.76 10.09 -9.88
CA ASP A 76 -7.84 10.28 -8.93
C ASP A 76 -9.08 10.74 -9.70
N THR A 77 -10.27 10.37 -9.22
CA THR A 77 -11.53 10.85 -9.82
C THR A 77 -11.69 12.36 -9.62
N ASP A 78 -11.14 12.89 -8.53
CA ASP A 78 -11.06 14.32 -8.27
C ASP A 78 -9.74 14.89 -8.81
N GLN A 79 -9.81 15.44 -10.02
CA GLN A 79 -8.66 16.01 -10.71
C GLN A 79 -8.04 17.20 -9.97
N SER A 80 -8.77 17.88 -9.07
CA SER A 80 -8.23 19.01 -8.32
C SER A 80 -7.04 18.63 -7.44
N LYS A 81 -6.99 17.37 -6.98
CA LYS A 81 -5.88 16.82 -6.19
C LYS A 81 -4.58 16.67 -6.98
N LEU A 82 -4.64 16.67 -8.31
CA LEU A 82 -3.49 16.40 -9.18
C LEU A 82 -2.85 17.69 -9.73
N ILE A 83 -3.55 18.83 -9.67
CA ILE A 83 -3.14 20.09 -10.31
C ILE A 83 -1.82 20.64 -9.73
N ASN A 84 -1.58 20.43 -8.43
CA ASN A 84 -0.45 21.02 -7.72
C ASN A 84 0.77 20.08 -7.61
N ILE A 85 0.77 18.96 -8.33
CA ILE A 85 1.93 18.05 -8.35
C ILE A 85 3.07 18.73 -9.12
N GLN A 86 4.15 19.06 -8.40
CA GLN A 86 5.34 19.71 -8.96
C GLN A 86 6.52 18.76 -9.17
N ASN A 87 6.45 17.56 -8.59
CA ASN A 87 7.54 16.58 -8.68
C ASN A 87 7.59 16.00 -10.10
N PRO A 88 8.70 16.16 -10.86
CA PRO A 88 8.79 15.71 -12.25
C PRO A 88 8.72 14.19 -12.41
N ASN A 89 8.94 13.43 -11.34
CA ASN A 89 8.82 11.97 -11.33
C ASN A 89 7.38 11.49 -11.08
N ILE A 90 6.42 12.39 -10.84
CA ILE A 90 5.01 12.05 -10.65
C ILE A 90 4.23 12.57 -11.86
N THR A 91 3.59 11.65 -12.59
CA THR A 91 2.80 11.93 -13.79
C THR A 91 1.33 11.59 -13.53
N PRO A 92 0.43 12.59 -13.53
CA PRO A 92 -1.00 12.34 -13.56
C PRO A 92 -1.40 11.56 -14.81
N VAL A 93 -2.23 10.53 -14.64
CA VAL A 93 -2.79 9.73 -15.74
C VAL A 93 -4.31 9.61 -15.59
N ALA A 94 -4.99 9.38 -16.72
CA ALA A 94 -6.44 9.21 -16.72
C ALA A 94 -6.86 7.90 -16.00
N ASP A 95 -6.13 6.81 -16.23
CA ASP A 95 -6.40 5.51 -15.63
C ASP A 95 -5.12 4.83 -15.14
N ALA A 96 -4.88 4.88 -13.83
CA ALA A 96 -3.77 4.17 -13.20
C ALA A 96 -3.92 2.64 -13.27
N PHE A 97 -5.15 2.10 -13.35
CA PHE A 97 -5.40 0.66 -13.27
C PHE A 97 -4.86 -0.09 -14.49
N SER A 98 -5.05 0.46 -15.70
CA SER A 98 -4.56 -0.11 -16.95
C SER A 98 -3.16 0.36 -17.35
N THR A 99 -2.57 1.29 -16.60
CA THR A 99 -1.24 1.85 -16.93
C THR A 99 -0.15 0.79 -16.73
N PRO A 100 0.66 0.49 -17.77
CA PRO A 100 1.78 -0.44 -17.64
C PRO A 100 2.78 0.01 -16.58
N CYS A 101 3.09 -0.88 -15.63
CA CYS A 101 3.97 -0.57 -14.51
C CYS A 101 4.68 -1.83 -13.98
N ASP A 102 5.70 -1.66 -13.16
CA ASP A 102 6.28 -2.75 -12.39
C ASP A 102 5.37 -3.13 -11.21
N LEU A 103 4.76 -2.12 -10.57
CA LEU A 103 3.90 -2.26 -9.40
C LEU A 103 2.67 -1.37 -9.49
N PHE A 104 1.51 -1.93 -9.14
CA PHE A 104 0.25 -1.21 -8.98
C PHE A 104 -0.12 -1.06 -7.50
N ALA A 105 -0.45 0.16 -7.07
CA ALA A 105 -0.80 0.50 -5.70
C ALA A 105 -2.22 1.08 -5.63
N PRO A 106 -3.24 0.26 -5.32
CA PRO A 106 -4.59 0.76 -5.07
C PRO A 106 -4.71 1.45 -3.71
N CYS A 107 -5.04 2.74 -3.72
CA CYS A 107 -5.11 3.61 -2.54
C CYS A 107 -6.44 4.39 -2.46
N ALA A 108 -7.45 4.00 -3.24
CA ALA A 108 -8.76 4.67 -3.33
C ALA A 108 -9.89 3.82 -2.73
N VAL A 109 -10.39 2.84 -3.48
CA VAL A 109 -11.57 2.03 -3.12
C VAL A 109 -11.24 0.54 -3.11
N GLY A 110 -12.01 -0.23 -2.35
CA GLY A 110 -11.96 -1.68 -2.31
C GLY A 110 -12.69 -2.34 -3.48
N ALA A 111 -12.65 -3.68 -3.49
CA ALA A 111 -13.33 -4.59 -4.42
C ALA A 111 -13.04 -4.32 -5.91
N ILE A 112 -11.89 -3.73 -6.21
CA ILE A 112 -11.48 -3.42 -7.58
C ILE A 112 -10.93 -4.65 -8.32
N PHE A 113 -10.45 -5.66 -7.60
CA PHE A 113 -9.94 -6.90 -8.20
C PHE A 113 -11.05 -7.94 -8.30
N THR A 114 -11.54 -8.12 -9.52
CA THR A 114 -12.55 -9.10 -9.91
C THR A 114 -11.95 -9.99 -10.99
N GLU A 115 -12.63 -11.08 -11.36
CA GLU A 115 -12.16 -11.94 -12.45
C GLU A 115 -11.98 -11.21 -13.78
N SER A 116 -12.79 -10.17 -14.04
CA SER A 116 -12.70 -9.40 -15.27
C SER A 116 -11.61 -8.33 -15.18
N SER A 117 -11.50 -7.63 -14.05
CA SER A 117 -10.58 -6.50 -13.94
C SER A 117 -9.12 -6.94 -13.90
N ILE A 118 -8.79 -8.07 -13.25
CA ILE A 118 -7.40 -8.53 -13.16
C ILE A 118 -6.76 -8.81 -14.53
N LYS A 119 -7.58 -9.09 -15.56
CA LYS A 119 -7.11 -9.32 -16.95
C LYS A 119 -6.50 -8.08 -17.60
N ASN A 120 -6.85 -6.89 -17.11
CA ASN A 120 -6.35 -5.62 -17.63
C ASN A 120 -5.09 -5.14 -16.89
N LEU A 121 -4.64 -5.88 -15.87
CA LEU A 121 -3.45 -5.51 -15.11
C LEU A 121 -2.19 -5.78 -15.92
N ASN A 122 -1.30 -4.78 -15.93
CA ASN A 122 0.00 -4.87 -16.56
C ASN A 122 1.09 -4.52 -15.55
N CYS A 123 1.14 -5.30 -14.47
CA CYS A 123 2.11 -5.17 -13.38
C CYS A 123 2.63 -6.54 -12.92
N LYS A 124 3.67 -6.54 -12.10
CA LYS A 124 4.23 -7.76 -11.46
C LYS A 124 3.93 -7.83 -9.98
N ILE A 125 3.63 -6.70 -9.35
CA ILE A 125 3.34 -6.58 -7.93
C ILE A 125 2.10 -5.71 -7.74
N ILE A 126 1.24 -6.10 -6.81
CA ILE A 126 0.15 -5.29 -6.29
C ILE A 126 0.39 -5.07 -4.80
N ALA A 127 0.46 -3.80 -4.39
CA ALA A 127 0.74 -3.38 -3.03
C ALA A 127 0.17 -1.99 -2.79
N GLY A 128 -0.97 -1.89 -2.09
CA GLY A 128 -1.68 -0.62 -1.92
C GLY A 128 -2.39 -0.50 -0.59
N GLY A 129 -2.82 0.72 -0.26
CA GLY A 129 -3.42 1.08 1.02
C GLY A 129 -4.94 0.89 1.12
N ALA A 130 -5.64 0.65 0.01
CA ALA A 130 -7.10 0.46 0.02
C ALA A 130 -7.49 -0.79 0.83
N ASN A 131 -8.62 -0.73 1.52
CA ASN A 131 -9.19 -1.87 2.25
C ASN A 131 -10.06 -2.73 1.34
N ASN A 132 -10.11 -4.04 1.63
CA ASN A 132 -10.92 -5.04 0.94
C ASN A 132 -10.69 -5.05 -0.58
N GLN A 133 -9.43 -5.06 -1.02
CA GLN A 133 -9.08 -4.84 -2.44
C GLN A 133 -9.62 -5.94 -3.38
N LEU A 134 -9.63 -7.19 -2.90
CA LEU A 134 -10.19 -8.33 -3.61
C LEU A 134 -11.70 -8.35 -3.47
N LEU A 135 -12.42 -8.64 -4.55
CA LEU A 135 -13.86 -8.90 -4.48
C LEU A 135 -14.15 -10.13 -3.63
N ASP A 136 -13.33 -11.17 -3.77
CA ASP A 136 -13.38 -12.39 -2.96
C ASP A 136 -11.98 -13.06 -2.88
N PRO A 137 -11.73 -13.92 -1.88
CA PRO A 137 -10.41 -14.53 -1.68
C PRO A 137 -9.89 -15.37 -2.86
N SER A 138 -10.77 -15.92 -3.73
CA SER A 138 -10.33 -16.74 -4.86
C SER A 138 -9.55 -15.94 -5.92
N ILE A 139 -9.73 -14.61 -5.94
CA ILE A 139 -8.97 -13.71 -6.82
C ILE A 139 -7.47 -13.74 -6.49
N ALA A 140 -7.08 -13.94 -5.23
CA ALA A 140 -5.67 -14.09 -4.86
C ALA A 140 -5.01 -15.28 -5.56
N GLN A 141 -5.72 -16.40 -5.68
CA GLN A 141 -5.24 -17.58 -6.39
C GLN A 141 -5.05 -17.29 -7.89
N LYS A 142 -5.96 -16.55 -8.50
CA LYS A 142 -5.90 -16.18 -9.91
C LYS A 142 -4.72 -15.24 -10.20
N LEU A 143 -4.52 -14.23 -9.35
CA LEU A 143 -3.36 -13.34 -9.43
C LEU A 143 -2.04 -14.11 -9.32
N HIS A 144 -1.95 -15.06 -8.40
CA HIS A 144 -0.80 -15.94 -8.25
C HIS A 144 -0.55 -16.78 -9.49
N GLN A 145 -1.59 -17.39 -10.07
CA GLN A 145 -1.50 -18.15 -11.32
C GLN A 145 -1.05 -17.29 -12.52
N MET A 146 -1.37 -15.98 -12.49
CA MET A 146 -0.88 -15.00 -13.48
C MET A 146 0.56 -14.55 -13.22
N GLY A 147 1.21 -15.02 -12.16
CA GLY A 147 2.55 -14.62 -11.75
C GLY A 147 2.62 -13.20 -11.17
N ILE A 148 1.48 -12.65 -10.73
CA ILE A 148 1.37 -11.35 -10.08
C ILE A 148 1.46 -11.56 -8.57
N ILE A 149 2.40 -10.87 -7.92
CA ILE A 149 2.55 -10.91 -6.48
C ILE A 149 1.55 -9.94 -5.87
N PHE A 150 0.52 -10.47 -5.22
CA PHE A 150 -0.44 -9.67 -4.46
C PHE A 150 -0.06 -9.64 -2.98
N ILE A 151 0.28 -8.46 -2.46
CA ILE A 151 0.52 -8.25 -1.04
C ILE A 151 -0.79 -7.81 -0.38
N PRO A 152 -1.36 -8.60 0.55
CA PRO A 152 -2.66 -8.31 1.14
C PRO A 152 -2.72 -6.97 1.88
N ASP A 153 -3.86 -6.29 1.73
CA ASP A 153 -4.17 -5.01 2.36
C ASP A 153 -4.02 -5.04 3.88
N ILE A 154 -4.62 -6.02 4.54
CA ILE A 154 -4.59 -6.19 6.00
C ILE A 154 -3.17 -6.25 6.59
N LEU A 155 -2.20 -6.70 5.79
CA LEU A 155 -0.79 -6.67 6.18
C LEU A 155 -0.19 -5.28 5.95
N ILE A 156 -0.30 -4.77 4.73
CA ILE A 156 0.52 -3.66 4.25
C ILE A 156 -0.01 -2.28 4.66
N ASN A 157 -1.32 -2.15 4.92
CA ASN A 157 -1.93 -0.87 5.31
C ASN A 157 -1.99 -0.62 6.83
N SER A 158 -1.37 -1.50 7.62
CA SER A 158 -1.34 -1.46 9.10
C SER A 158 -0.62 -0.25 9.70
N GLY A 159 0.12 0.53 8.89
CA GLY A 159 0.83 1.72 9.33
C GLY A 159 -0.06 2.75 10.03
N GLY A 160 -1.30 2.94 9.59
CA GLY A 160 -2.24 3.87 10.22
C GLY A 160 -2.56 3.49 11.66
N VAL A 161 -2.76 2.19 11.94
CA VAL A 161 -3.00 1.68 13.29
C VAL A 161 -1.75 1.83 14.15
N ILE A 162 -0.58 1.55 13.59
CA ILE A 162 0.72 1.74 14.28
C ILE A 162 0.89 3.20 14.72
N GLY A 163 0.60 4.16 13.82
CA GLY A 163 0.67 5.58 14.12
C GLY A 163 -0.34 6.02 15.17
N LEU A 164 -1.62 5.64 15.02
CA LEU A 164 -2.68 6.02 15.97
C LEU A 164 -2.43 5.48 17.39
N THR A 165 -1.85 4.28 17.50
CA THR A 165 -1.61 3.61 18.79
C THR A 165 -0.27 3.98 19.44
N LYS A 166 0.56 4.83 18.81
CA LYS A 166 1.92 5.11 19.30
C LYS A 166 1.93 5.63 20.74
N ASP A 167 1.09 6.61 21.06
CA ASP A 167 1.06 7.24 22.39
C ASP A 167 0.47 6.29 23.44
N LEU A 168 -0.56 5.52 23.06
CA LEU A 168 -1.17 4.49 23.93
C LEU A 168 -0.16 3.41 24.33
N LEU A 169 0.75 3.08 23.41
CA LEU A 169 1.79 2.07 23.62
C LEU A 169 3.10 2.67 24.13
N GLY A 170 3.15 3.98 24.37
CA GLY A 170 4.35 4.69 24.81
C GLY A 170 5.51 4.65 23.81
N ARG A 171 5.23 4.48 22.50
CA ARG A 171 6.24 4.43 21.45
C ARG A 171 6.76 5.82 21.12
N ASP A 172 8.08 5.96 21.09
CA ASP A 172 8.72 7.14 20.51
C ASP A 172 8.74 7.08 18.96
N ASP A 173 9.31 8.12 18.33
CA ASP A 173 9.39 8.19 16.88
C ASP A 173 10.31 7.12 16.27
N ILE A 174 11.36 6.69 16.99
CA ILE A 174 12.29 5.64 16.54
C ILE A 174 11.59 4.28 16.56
N GLU A 175 10.91 3.97 17.66
CA GLU A 175 10.12 2.74 17.82
C GLU A 175 8.95 2.70 16.84
N THR A 176 8.31 3.84 16.59
CA THR A 176 7.24 3.94 15.59
C THR A 176 7.78 3.69 14.18
N GLU A 177 8.89 4.34 13.81
CA GLU A 177 9.54 4.11 12.51
C GLU A 177 9.99 2.65 12.36
N GLN A 178 10.50 2.02 13.42
CA GLN A 178 10.87 0.61 13.40
C GLN A 178 9.64 -0.29 13.20
N ALA A 179 8.52 -0.02 13.89
CA ALA A 179 7.29 -0.77 13.71
C ALA A 179 6.74 -0.68 12.27
N LEU A 180 6.89 0.48 11.60
CA LEU A 180 6.55 0.63 10.18
C LEU A 180 7.48 -0.20 9.28
N LYS A 181 8.79 -0.23 9.56
CA LYS A 181 9.75 -1.09 8.84
C LYS A 181 9.48 -2.57 9.04
N ASP A 182 8.95 -2.97 10.19
CA ASP A 182 8.60 -4.36 10.46
C ASP A 182 7.45 -4.85 9.57
N ILE A 183 6.63 -3.95 8.99
CA ILE A 183 5.68 -4.32 7.92
C ILE A 183 6.46 -4.92 6.73
N ALA A 184 7.55 -4.28 6.32
CA ALA A 184 8.39 -4.76 5.24
C ALA A 184 9.07 -6.09 5.57
N SER A 185 9.54 -6.29 6.80
CA SER A 185 10.09 -7.57 7.25
C SER A 185 9.08 -8.71 7.09
N ARG A 186 7.82 -8.49 7.51
CA ARG A 186 6.74 -9.48 7.34
C ARG A 186 6.44 -9.76 5.88
N VAL A 187 6.43 -8.72 5.02
CA VAL A 187 6.27 -8.87 3.57
C VAL A 187 7.40 -9.72 2.97
N ILE A 188 8.65 -9.49 3.38
CA ILE A 188 9.82 -10.26 2.92
C ILE A 188 9.64 -11.74 3.25
N ASP A 189 9.28 -12.05 4.49
CA ASP A 189 9.12 -13.43 4.96
C ASP A 189 7.99 -14.15 4.21
N LEU A 190 6.86 -13.47 4.04
CA LEU A 190 5.71 -14.02 3.32
C LEU A 190 5.97 -14.18 1.82
N MET A 191 6.68 -13.26 1.17
CA MET A 191 7.07 -13.41 -0.24
C MET A 191 7.98 -14.62 -0.45
N LYS A 192 8.98 -14.79 0.42
CA LYS A 192 9.88 -15.96 0.37
C LYS A 192 9.12 -17.28 0.59
N TYR A 193 8.24 -17.31 1.58
CA TYR A 193 7.45 -18.50 1.88
C TYR A 193 6.46 -18.83 0.75
N SER A 194 5.80 -17.80 0.19
CA SER A 194 4.91 -17.92 -0.97
C SER A 194 5.64 -18.50 -2.18
N GLU A 195 6.86 -18.05 -2.44
CA GLU A 195 7.71 -18.60 -3.52
C GLU A 195 8.12 -20.05 -3.22
N GLU A 196 8.65 -20.34 -2.04
CA GLU A 196 9.10 -21.69 -1.64
C GLU A 196 7.98 -22.73 -1.73
N LYS A 197 6.78 -22.38 -1.26
CA LYS A 197 5.61 -23.27 -1.26
C LYS A 197 4.76 -23.18 -2.53
N SER A 198 5.05 -22.22 -3.41
CA SER A 198 4.26 -21.95 -4.62
C SER A 198 2.77 -21.70 -4.34
N ILE A 199 2.45 -21.03 -3.23
CA ILE A 199 1.08 -20.64 -2.83
C ILE A 199 0.93 -19.11 -2.80
N PRO A 200 -0.30 -18.55 -2.89
CA PRO A 200 -0.49 -17.11 -2.74
C PRO A 200 -0.09 -16.59 -1.36
N ILE A 201 0.36 -15.32 -1.29
CA ILE A 201 0.72 -14.68 0.00
C ILE A 201 -0.47 -14.68 0.98
N LEU A 202 -1.69 -14.45 0.49
CA LEU A 202 -2.89 -14.48 1.32
C LEU A 202 -3.08 -15.84 2.02
N GLU A 203 -2.77 -16.94 1.34
CA GLU A 203 -2.78 -18.28 1.95
C GLU A 203 -1.62 -18.46 2.92
N ALA A 204 -0.41 -17.99 2.57
CA ALA A 204 0.75 -18.04 3.43
C ALA A 204 0.50 -17.36 4.78
N MET A 205 -0.19 -16.22 4.82
CA MET A 205 -0.51 -15.49 6.06
C MET A 205 -1.21 -16.37 7.11
N SER A 206 -2.11 -17.25 6.69
CA SER A 206 -2.82 -18.16 7.61
C SER A 206 -1.90 -19.09 8.41
N LYS A 207 -0.67 -19.32 7.92
CA LYS A 207 0.34 -20.17 8.57
C LYS A 207 1.25 -19.40 9.52
N PHE A 208 1.30 -18.07 9.42
CA PHE A 208 2.15 -17.22 10.25
C PHE A 208 1.47 -16.72 11.54
N GLN A 209 0.21 -17.12 11.81
CA GLN A 209 -0.58 -16.61 12.95
C GLN A 209 -0.62 -15.07 13.01
N LEU A 210 -0.63 -14.42 11.84
CA LEU A 210 -0.84 -12.99 11.69
C LEU A 210 -2.34 -12.68 11.62
#